data_AF-A0A9W9IE16-F1
#
_entry.id   AF-A0A9W9IE16-F1
#
_cell.length_a   1.000
_cell.length_b   1.000
_cell.length_c   1.000
_cell.angle_alpha   90.00
_cell.angle_beta   90.00
_cell.angle_gamma   90.00
#
_symmetry.space_group_name_H-M   'P 1'
#
loop_
_entity.id
_entity.type
_entity.pdbx_description
1 polymer ?
#
loop_
_entity_poly.entity_id
_entity_poly.type
_entity_poly.pdbx_seq_one_letter_code
_entity_poly.pdbx_strand_id
1 'polypeptide(L)'
;MAYQRIRNCQSSPKMIGWRPLQDYFSRPTEELYDIQADPDEVRNLAEKPDYRSVLDEMRTTMENWQRRTEDPRLYRDGVSMLLVRHHLEAGLEVPDRWDFNVDVSESRGQPNFARDFAWGAEMHL
;
A
#
# COMPACT_ATOMS: atom_id res chain seq x y z
N MET A 1 14.27 -21.87 -15.74
CA MET A 1 15.63 -21.40 -16.11
C MET A 1 15.70 -19.89 -16.47
N ALA A 2 14.94 -19.01 -15.80
CA ALA A 2 14.94 -17.57 -16.12
C ALA A 2 16.01 -16.77 -15.34
N TYR A 3 16.20 -17.07 -14.05
CA TYR A 3 17.09 -16.28 -13.17
C TYR A 3 18.58 -16.34 -13.52
N GLN A 4 19.10 -17.50 -13.96
CA GLN A 4 20.50 -17.60 -14.39
C GLN A 4 20.78 -16.75 -15.65
N ARG A 5 19.81 -16.63 -16.57
CA ARG A 5 19.95 -15.79 -17.77
C ARG A 5 19.98 -14.31 -17.42
N ILE A 6 19.14 -13.86 -16.50
CA ILE A 6 19.12 -12.45 -16.03
C ILE A 6 20.47 -12.08 -15.37
N ARG A 7 21.01 -12.97 -14.52
CA ARG A 7 22.30 -12.73 -13.84
C ARG A 7 23.46 -12.56 -14.82
N ASN A 8 23.51 -13.40 -15.84
CA ASN A 8 24.57 -13.39 -16.87
C ASN A 8 24.28 -12.47 -18.07
N CYS A 9 23.14 -11.78 -18.06
CA CYS A 9 22.77 -10.85 -19.11
C CYS A 9 23.70 -9.63 -19.10
N GLN A 10 24.28 -9.31 -20.25
CA GLN A 10 25.17 -8.15 -20.42
C GLN A 10 24.43 -6.91 -20.95
N SER A 11 23.16 -7.03 -21.36
CA SER A 11 22.38 -5.89 -21.82
C SER A 11 21.88 -5.03 -20.64
N SER A 12 21.82 -3.72 -20.88
CA SER A 12 21.26 -2.74 -19.94
C SER A 12 20.13 -1.94 -20.63
N PRO A 13 18.97 -1.71 -19.98
CA PRO A 13 18.61 -2.25 -18.67
C PRO A 13 18.40 -3.77 -18.72
N LYS A 14 18.68 -4.46 -17.60
CA LYS A 14 18.30 -5.86 -17.45
C LYS A 14 16.79 -5.93 -17.28
N MET A 15 16.15 -6.88 -17.95
CA MET A 15 14.69 -7.02 -17.94
C MET A 15 14.28 -8.34 -17.27
N ILE A 16 13.12 -8.35 -16.61
CA ILE A 16 12.40 -9.54 -16.15
C ILE A 16 11.00 -9.53 -16.78
N GLY A 17 10.83 -10.33 -17.84
CA GLY A 17 9.70 -10.17 -18.74
C GLY A 17 9.73 -8.79 -19.39
N TRP A 18 8.63 -8.04 -19.29
CA TRP A 18 8.50 -6.69 -19.83
C TRP A 18 8.94 -5.58 -18.87
N ARG A 19 9.24 -5.91 -17.61
CA ARG A 19 9.65 -4.92 -16.60
C ARG A 19 11.17 -4.82 -16.44
N PRO A 20 11.72 -3.63 -16.18
CA PRO A 20 13.10 -3.49 -15.74
C PRO A 20 13.35 -4.30 -14.46
N LEU A 21 14.52 -4.93 -14.39
CA LEU A 21 14.94 -5.70 -13.21
C LEU A 21 15.03 -4.81 -11.97
N GLN A 22 15.41 -3.54 -12.14
CA GLN A 22 15.49 -2.57 -11.05
C GLN A 22 14.12 -2.41 -10.38
N ASP A 23 13.06 -2.20 -11.16
CA ASP A 23 11.70 -1.99 -10.67
C ASP A 23 11.15 -3.22 -9.96
N TYR A 24 11.63 -4.42 -10.31
CA TYR A 24 11.28 -5.64 -9.59
C TYR A 24 11.82 -5.67 -8.15
N PHE A 25 13.05 -5.16 -7.94
CA PHE A 25 13.68 -5.12 -6.62
C PHE A 25 13.33 -3.85 -5.84
N SER A 26 13.00 -2.76 -6.52
CA SER A 26 12.67 -1.47 -5.94
C SER A 26 11.30 -1.03 -6.44
N ARG A 27 10.25 -1.61 -5.85
CA ARG A 27 8.88 -1.25 -6.20
C ARG A 27 8.50 0.08 -5.56
N PRO A 28 7.72 0.92 -6.26
CA PRO A 28 7.10 2.08 -5.64
C PRO A 28 6.09 1.63 -4.57
N THR A 29 5.73 2.55 -3.68
CA THR A 29 4.75 2.29 -2.60
C THR A 29 3.39 1.87 -3.14
N GLU A 30 3.01 2.40 -4.31
CA GLU A 30 1.73 2.14 -4.94
C GLU A 30 1.87 1.88 -6.44
N GLU A 31 1.06 0.95 -6.93
CA GLU A 31 1.01 0.52 -8.31
C GLU A 31 -0.46 0.57 -8.79
N LEU A 32 -0.73 1.35 -9.83
CA LEU A 32 -2.06 1.47 -10.46
C LEU A 32 -1.93 1.12 -11.94
N TYR A 33 -2.74 0.18 -12.43
CA TYR A 33 -2.68 -0.29 -13.81
C TYR A 33 -4.07 -0.28 -14.45
N ASP A 34 -4.11 0.14 -15.71
CA ASP A 34 -5.27 -0.08 -16.57
C ASP A 34 -5.08 -1.42 -17.29
N ILE A 35 -5.77 -2.46 -16.83
CA ILE A 35 -5.62 -3.82 -17.37
C ILE A 35 -6.12 -3.93 -18.83
N GLN A 36 -7.02 -3.05 -19.26
CA GLN A 36 -7.48 -3.06 -20.65
C GLN A 36 -6.42 -2.48 -21.59
N ALA A 37 -5.76 -1.39 -21.17
CA ALA A 37 -4.71 -0.73 -21.95
C ALA A 37 -3.31 -1.37 -21.77
N ASP A 38 -3.07 -2.01 -20.62
CA ASP A 38 -1.80 -2.60 -20.21
C ASP A 38 -2.02 -3.96 -19.49
N PRO A 39 -2.33 -5.03 -20.25
CA PRO A 39 -2.59 -6.35 -19.68
C PRO A 39 -1.42 -6.98 -18.92
N ASP A 40 -0.19 -6.50 -19.17
CA ASP A 40 1.05 -7.01 -18.57
C ASP A 40 1.52 -6.19 -17.36
N GLU A 41 0.75 -5.18 -16.91
CA GLU A 41 1.02 -4.36 -15.71
C GLU A 41 2.44 -3.74 -15.69
N VAL A 42 2.87 -3.21 -16.83
CA VAL A 42 4.21 -2.65 -17.04
C VAL A 42 4.23 -1.14 -16.77
N ARG A 43 3.11 -0.45 -17.00
CA ARG A 43 2.98 1.01 -16.97
C ARG A 43 2.23 1.45 -15.72
N ASN A 44 2.98 1.73 -14.64
CA ASN A 44 2.39 2.25 -13.42
C ASN A 44 1.82 3.68 -13.62
N LEU A 45 0.55 3.85 -13.28
CA LEU A 45 -0.22 5.10 -13.39
C LEU A 45 -0.33 5.84 -12.06
N ALA A 46 0.17 5.29 -10.95
CA ALA A 46 -0.05 5.82 -9.59
C ALA A 46 0.47 7.26 -9.41
N GLU A 47 1.56 7.63 -10.09
CA GLU A 47 2.13 8.98 -10.03
C GLU A 47 1.55 9.95 -11.08
N LYS A 48 0.62 9.48 -11.94
CA LYS A 48 0.04 10.31 -12.99
C LYS A 48 -1.08 11.18 -12.41
N PRO A 49 -1.00 12.52 -12.54
CA PRO A 49 -2.01 13.43 -11.99
C PRO A 49 -3.43 13.12 -12.48
N ASP A 50 -3.57 12.72 -13.74
CA ASP A 50 -4.86 12.39 -14.35
C ASP A 50 -5.59 11.22 -13.69
N TYR A 51 -4.86 10.35 -12.97
CA TYR A 51 -5.39 9.17 -12.29
C TYR A 51 -5.51 9.37 -10.77
N ARG A 52 -5.27 10.58 -10.27
CA ARG A 52 -5.24 10.85 -8.83
C ARG A 52 -6.57 10.52 -8.15
N SER A 53 -7.69 10.87 -8.76
CA SER A 53 -9.02 10.59 -8.23
C SER A 53 -9.28 9.09 -8.10
N VAL A 54 -8.93 8.31 -9.13
CA VAL A 54 -9.06 6.85 -9.13
C VAL A 54 -8.19 6.23 -8.04
N LEU A 55 -6.96 6.72 -7.89
CA LEU A 55 -6.05 6.24 -6.84
C LEU A 55 -6.62 6.54 -5.45
N ASP A 56 -7.14 7.74 -5.20
CA ASP A 56 -7.74 8.13 -3.92
C ASP A 56 -9.00 7.31 -3.59
N GLU A 57 -9.81 6.97 -4.60
CA GLU A 57 -10.96 6.05 -4.45
C GLU A 57 -10.51 4.63 -4.08
N MET A 58 -9.50 4.10 -4.76
CA MET A 58 -8.96 2.77 -4.48
C MET A 58 -8.30 2.69 -3.10
N ARG A 59 -7.58 3.74 -2.67
CA ARG A 59 -7.04 3.87 -1.30
C ARG A 59 -8.17 3.80 -0.27
N THR A 60 -9.21 4.59 -0.45
CA THR A 60 -10.39 4.61 0.44
C THR A 60 -11.03 3.23 0.53
N THR A 61 -11.23 2.58 -0.61
CA THR A 61 -11.83 1.24 -0.68
C THR A 61 -10.97 0.18 0.03
N MET A 62 -9.66 0.21 -0.20
CA MET A 62 -8.70 -0.70 0.42
C MET A 62 -8.66 -0.51 1.93
N GLU A 63 -8.54 0.74 2.40
CA GLU A 63 -8.48 1.05 3.81
C GLU A 63 -9.76 0.62 4.54
N ASN A 64 -10.94 0.90 3.96
CA ASN A 64 -12.21 0.43 4.49
C ASN A 64 -12.26 -1.10 4.61
N TRP A 65 -11.74 -1.82 3.61
CA TRP A 65 -11.67 -3.28 3.67
C TRP A 65 -10.74 -3.77 4.78
N GLN A 66 -9.53 -3.22 4.88
CA GLN A 66 -8.56 -3.58 5.92
C GLN A 66 -9.11 -3.34 7.33
N ARG A 67 -9.81 -2.23 7.55
CA ARG A 67 -10.49 -1.93 8.82
C ARG A 67 -11.58 -2.96 9.12
N ARG A 68 -12.43 -3.28 8.14
CA ARG A 68 -13.52 -4.26 8.28
C ARG A 68 -13.02 -5.67 8.57
N THR A 69 -11.87 -6.05 8.03
CA THR A 69 -11.29 -7.39 8.22
C THR A 69 -10.31 -7.45 9.39
N GLU A 70 -10.18 -6.39 10.18
CA GLU A 70 -9.19 -6.26 11.25
C GLU A 70 -7.76 -6.63 10.79
N ASP A 71 -7.33 -6.12 9.61
CA ASP A 71 -6.01 -6.40 9.04
C ASP A 71 -4.87 -5.98 9.99
N PRO A 72 -4.09 -6.92 10.53
CA PRO A 72 -3.01 -6.61 11.46
C PRO A 72 -2.00 -5.57 10.95
N ARG A 73 -1.92 -5.36 9.63
CA ARG A 73 -1.04 -4.38 8.98
C ARG A 73 -1.76 -3.10 8.52
N LEU A 74 -2.88 -2.74 9.16
CA LEU A 74 -3.63 -1.53 8.82
C LEU A 74 -2.73 -0.28 8.76
N TYR A 75 -1.85 -0.13 9.74
CA TYR A 75 -0.86 0.94 9.77
C TYR A 75 0.47 0.44 9.22
N ARG A 76 1.02 1.17 8.25
CA ARG A 76 2.28 0.81 7.58
C ARG A 76 3.53 1.33 8.30
N ASP A 77 3.46 1.45 9.63
CA ASP A 77 4.57 1.89 10.49
C ASP A 77 5.42 0.72 11.03
N GLY A 78 5.08 -0.52 10.64
CA GLY A 78 5.77 -1.75 11.06
C GLY A 78 5.23 -2.35 12.35
N VAL A 79 4.27 -1.71 13.01
CA VAL A 79 3.63 -2.21 14.23
C VAL A 79 2.34 -2.95 13.86
N SER A 80 2.23 -4.20 14.30
CA SER A 80 1.02 -4.98 14.08
C SER A 80 -0.11 -4.54 15.03
N MET A 81 -1.31 -4.33 14.50
CA MET A 81 -2.51 -4.06 15.30
C MET A 81 -2.83 -5.18 16.29
N LEU A 82 -2.47 -6.43 15.97
CA LEU A 82 -2.62 -7.54 16.92
C LEU A 82 -1.72 -7.39 18.16
N LEU A 83 -0.52 -6.82 17.99
CA LEU A 83 0.41 -6.61 19.10
C LEU A 83 -0.07 -5.50 20.04
N VAL A 84 -0.62 -4.43 19.46
CA VAL A 84 -1.03 -3.24 20.23
C VAL A 84 -2.47 -3.31 20.74
N ARG A 85 -3.27 -4.29 20.30
CA ARG A 85 -4.69 -4.42 20.68
C ARG A 85 -4.92 -4.34 22.19
N HIS A 86 -4.10 -5.00 23.00
CA HIS A 86 -4.22 -4.97 24.46
C HIS A 86 -3.93 -3.59 25.07
N HIS A 87 -3.20 -2.73 24.36
CA HIS A 87 -2.89 -1.37 24.80
C HIS A 87 -3.94 -0.35 24.34
N LEU A 88 -4.79 -0.70 23.37
CA LEU A 88 -5.91 0.17 22.96
C LEU A 88 -6.88 0.38 24.13
N GLU A 89 -7.19 -0.67 24.89
CA GLU A 89 -8.00 -0.59 26.11
C GLU A 89 -7.32 0.27 27.20
N ALA A 90 -5.99 0.36 27.19
CA ALA A 90 -5.21 1.20 28.09
C ALA A 90 -5.07 2.65 27.62
N GLY A 91 -5.75 3.04 26.53
CA GLY A 91 -5.76 4.41 26.00
C GLY A 91 -4.66 4.72 25.00
N LEU A 92 -4.02 3.71 24.39
CA LEU A 92 -3.14 3.94 23.25
C LEU A 92 -3.94 4.47 22.05
N GLU A 93 -3.59 5.66 21.57
CA GLU A 93 -4.16 6.24 20.36
C GLU A 93 -3.51 5.59 19.12
N VAL A 94 -4.34 5.24 18.13
CA VAL A 94 -3.86 4.77 16.83
C VAL A 94 -3.52 5.95 15.91
N PRO A 95 -2.63 5.78 14.92
CA PRO A 95 -2.36 6.82 13.94
C PRO A 95 -3.62 7.26 13.18
N ASP A 96 -3.74 8.57 12.92
CA ASP A 96 -4.73 9.12 11.99
C ASP A 96 -4.37 8.79 10.53
N ARG A 97 -3.08 8.65 10.21
CA ARG A 97 -2.61 8.38 8.85
C ARG A 97 -2.55 6.89 8.55
N TRP A 98 -2.87 6.53 7.31
CA TRP A 98 -2.77 5.14 6.84
C TRP A 98 -1.34 4.70 6.52
N ASP A 99 -0.54 5.57 5.88
CA ASP A 99 0.85 5.26 5.48
C ASP A 99 1.89 6.04 6.32
N PHE A 100 3.00 5.38 6.65
CA PHE A 100 4.07 5.97 7.45
C PHE A 100 5.09 6.67 6.55
N ASN A 101 5.15 8.00 6.61
CA ASN A 101 6.21 8.80 6.02
C ASN A 101 7.28 9.12 7.08
N VAL A 102 8.55 8.81 6.79
CA VAL A 102 9.70 9.09 7.66
C VAL A 102 10.01 10.59 7.74
N ASP A 103 9.83 11.31 6.63
CA ASP A 103 10.14 12.74 6.53
C ASP A 103 9.11 13.61 7.26
N VAL A 104 7.89 13.10 7.42
CA VAL A 104 6.80 13.74 8.17
C VAL A 104 6.25 12.72 9.15
N SER A 105 6.93 12.54 10.30
CA SER A 105 6.61 11.47 11.24
C SER A 105 5.30 11.71 12.03
N GLU A 106 4.80 12.95 12.06
CA GLU A 106 3.61 13.31 12.81
C GLU A 106 2.37 12.66 12.23
N SER A 107 1.60 11.98 13.09
CA SER A 107 0.33 11.40 12.68
C SER A 107 -0.87 12.32 12.92
N ARG A 108 -0.85 13.15 13.97
CA ARG A 108 -2.06 13.86 14.40
C ARG A 108 -2.52 14.90 13.37
N GLY A 109 -3.80 14.85 13.01
CA GLY A 109 -4.42 15.79 12.08
C GLY A 109 -4.09 15.53 10.61
N GLN A 110 -3.47 14.40 10.29
CA GLN A 110 -3.22 13.97 8.92
C GLN A 110 -4.50 13.39 8.29
N PRO A 111 -4.69 13.53 6.97
CA PRO A 111 -5.86 12.98 6.30
C PRO A 111 -5.88 11.45 6.39
N ASN A 112 -7.03 10.94 6.79
CA ASN A 112 -7.39 9.52 6.75
C ASN A 112 -8.37 9.31 5.58
N PHE A 113 -8.20 8.25 4.78
CA PHE A 113 -9.10 7.97 3.66
C PHE A 113 -10.41 7.32 4.12
N ALA A 114 -10.42 6.64 5.27
CA ALA A 114 -11.62 6.14 5.94
C ALA A 114 -12.04 7.08 7.08
N ARG A 115 -13.18 7.79 6.92
CA ARG A 115 -13.66 8.75 7.93
C ARG A 115 -14.46 8.12 9.08
N ASP A 116 -15.07 6.95 8.86
CA ASP A 116 -16.13 6.45 9.75
C ASP A 116 -15.96 4.96 10.04
N PHE A 117 -14.91 4.56 10.79
CA PHE A 117 -14.92 3.25 11.43
C PHE A 117 -13.92 3.14 12.59
N ALA A 118 -14.42 2.79 13.78
CA ALA A 118 -13.57 2.37 14.89
C ALA A 118 -13.09 0.93 14.64
N TRP A 119 -11.78 0.70 14.79
CA TRP A 119 -11.19 -0.63 14.76
C TRP A 119 -11.91 -1.56 15.74
N GLY A 120 -12.55 -2.63 15.25
CA GLY A 120 -13.34 -3.55 16.07
C GLY A 120 -14.80 -3.15 16.34
N ALA A 121 -15.39 -2.20 15.59
CA ALA A 121 -16.83 -1.97 15.61
C ALA A 121 -17.60 -3.14 14.95
N GLU A 122 -18.06 -4.06 15.80
CA GLU A 122 -18.99 -5.18 15.56
C GLU A 122 -19.21 -5.65 14.10
N MET A 123 -18.56 -6.76 13.75
CA MET A 123 -19.02 -7.68 12.71
C MET A 123 -20.27 -8.42 13.22
N HIS A 124 -21.43 -7.78 13.20
CA HIS A 124 -22.70 -8.51 13.28
C HIS A 124 -23.00 -9.11 11.90
N LEU A 125 -22.84 -10.44 11.79
CA LEU A 125 -23.46 -11.24 10.75
C LEU A 125 -24.89 -11.61 11.16
#